data_AF-A0A954CJL9-F1
#
_entry.id   AF-A0A954CJL9-F1
#
_cell.length_a   1.000
_cell.length_b   1.000
_cell.length_c   1.000
_cell.angle_alpha   90.00
_cell.angle_beta   90.00
_cell.angle_gamma   90.00
#
_symmetry.space_group_name_H-M   'P 1'
#
loop_
_entity.id
_entity.type
_entity.pdbx_description
1 polymer ?
#
loop_
_entity_poly.entity_id
_entity_poly.type
_entity_poly.pdbx_seq_one_letter_code
_entity_poly.pdbx_strand_id
1 'polypeptide(L)'
;VVIVSRCWGGRVAPIYAYLGGGARLSRSGAIFAPWLNGPKARIALALALGSGYSLARLKELFASPEAAKQVTGLHVESNLDAEQELGSEQA
;
A
#
# COMPACT_ATOMS: atom_id res chain seq x y z
N VAL A 1 -0.68 -8.34 8.69
CA VAL A 1 -1.84 -8.16 7.77
C VAL A 1 -1.64 -6.87 6.99
N VAL A 2 -1.83 -6.90 5.67
CA VAL A 2 -1.74 -5.72 4.79
C VAL A 2 -3.13 -5.39 4.25
N ILE A 3 -3.53 -4.12 4.30
CA ILE A 3 -4.81 -3.59 3.86
C ILE A 3 -4.59 -2.74 2.60
N VAL A 4 -5.42 -2.98 1.59
CA VAL A 4 -5.42 -2.30 0.29
C VAL A 4 -6.83 -1.83 -0.06
N SER A 5 -6.96 -0.91 -1.02
CA SER A 5 -8.23 -0.63 -1.66
C SER A 5 -8.64 -1.75 -2.61
N ARG A 6 -9.94 -2.01 -2.73
CA ARG A 6 -10.51 -2.85 -3.80
C ARG A 6 -10.77 -2.06 -5.08
N CYS A 7 -10.86 -0.74 -4.97
CA CYS A 7 -11.10 0.13 -6.10
C CYS A 7 -9.88 0.13 -7.02
N TRP A 8 -10.12 0.31 -8.32
CA TRP A 8 -9.05 0.45 -9.31
C TRP A 8 -8.17 1.69 -8.99
N GLY A 9 -8.83 2.77 -8.56
CA GLY A 9 -8.22 4.01 -8.12
C GLY A 9 -8.56 4.35 -6.66
N GLY A 10 -7.78 5.26 -6.07
CA GLY A 10 -8.01 5.82 -4.75
C GLY A 10 -7.14 5.23 -3.65
N ARG A 11 -6.74 6.10 -2.71
CA ARG A 11 -5.90 5.74 -1.56
C ARG A 11 -6.72 5.15 -0.43
N VAL A 12 -6.18 4.12 0.23
CA VAL A 12 -6.72 3.64 1.50
C VAL A 12 -6.11 4.44 2.66
N ALA A 13 -6.95 4.93 3.59
CA ALA A 13 -6.51 5.71 4.74
C ALA A 13 -7.13 5.22 6.06
N PRO A 14 -6.37 5.15 7.17
CA PRO A 14 -6.85 4.65 8.45
C PRO A 14 -7.55 5.74 9.28
N ILE A 15 -8.59 6.38 8.74
CA ILE A 15 -9.26 7.55 9.38
C ILE A 15 -10.49 7.19 10.22
N TYR A 16 -11.20 6.12 9.86
CA TYR A 16 -12.45 5.76 10.54
C TYR A 16 -12.20 5.08 11.89
N ALA A 17 -12.70 5.67 12.98
CA ALA A 17 -12.40 5.27 14.36
C ALA A 17 -13.43 4.34 15.03
N TYR A 18 -14.49 3.94 14.32
CA TYR A 18 -15.49 3.00 14.84
C TYR A 18 -14.95 1.56 14.97
N LEU A 19 -15.71 0.67 15.61
CA LEU A 19 -15.37 -0.76 15.75
C LEU A 19 -15.18 -1.41 14.38
N GLY A 20 -13.96 -1.87 14.08
CA GLY A 20 -13.60 -2.42 12.77
C GLY A 20 -13.19 -1.38 11.73
N GLY A 21 -13.25 -0.09 12.04
CA GLY A 21 -12.77 0.98 11.16
C GLY A 21 -11.25 0.99 10.99
N GLY A 22 -10.78 1.59 9.89
CA GLY A 22 -9.37 1.61 9.51
C GLY A 22 -8.42 2.18 10.57
N ALA A 23 -8.84 3.19 11.34
CA ALA A 23 -8.03 3.74 12.41
C ALA A 23 -7.80 2.74 13.54
N ARG A 24 -8.81 1.93 13.87
CA ARG A 24 -8.67 0.86 14.87
C ARG A 24 -7.79 -0.27 14.34
N LEU A 25 -7.96 -0.68 13.08
CA LEU A 25 -7.13 -1.70 12.45
C LEU A 25 -5.65 -1.28 12.43
N SER A 26 -5.36 -0.03 12.11
CA SER A 26 -3.99 0.52 12.14
C SER A 26 -3.38 0.46 13.55
N ARG A 27 -4.14 0.89 14.58
CA ARG A 27 -3.70 0.76 15.99
C ARG A 27 -3.47 -0.69 16.43
N SER A 28 -4.22 -1.65 15.86
CA SER A 28 -4.01 -3.08 16.09
C SER A 28 -2.83 -3.67 15.30
N GLY A 29 -2.09 -2.87 14.53
CA GLY A 29 -0.90 -3.30 13.79
C GLY A 29 -1.14 -3.69 12.33
N ALA A 30 -2.31 -3.42 11.76
CA ALA A 30 -2.51 -3.56 10.32
C ALA A 30 -1.63 -2.56 9.54
N ILE A 31 -1.01 -3.03 8.46
CA ILE A 31 -0.20 -2.21 7.56
C ILE A 31 -1.09 -1.77 6.40
N PHE A 32 -1.10 -0.48 6.08
CA PHE A 32 -1.86 0.05 4.95
C PHE A 32 -0.92 0.26 3.76
N ALA A 33 -1.35 -0.17 2.58
CA ALA A 33 -0.63 0.02 1.33
C ALA A 33 -1.44 0.97 0.42
N PRO A 34 -1.35 2.30 0.63
CA PRO A 34 -2.19 3.28 -0.06
C PRO A 34 -1.89 3.43 -1.56
N TRP A 35 -0.73 2.94 -2.01
CA TRP A 35 -0.20 3.14 -3.35
C TRP A 35 -0.16 1.86 -4.21
N LEU A 36 -0.59 0.72 -3.64
CA LEU A 36 -0.66 -0.58 -4.31
C LEU A 36 -2.08 -1.16 -4.27
N ASN A 37 -2.42 -1.90 -5.31
CA ASN A 37 -3.63 -2.74 -5.34
C ASN A 37 -3.33 -4.11 -4.72
N GLY A 38 -4.38 -4.91 -4.52
CA GLY A 38 -4.27 -6.25 -3.93
C GLY A 38 -3.23 -7.15 -4.59
N PRO A 39 -3.25 -7.34 -5.93
CA PRO A 39 -2.28 -8.19 -6.61
C PRO A 39 -0.82 -7.75 -6.39
N LYS A 40 -0.50 -6.47 -6.62
CA LYS A 40 0.88 -5.96 -6.43
C LYS A 40 1.30 -6.07 -4.96
N ALA A 41 0.42 -5.71 -4.01
CA ALA A 41 0.72 -5.80 -2.58
C ALA A 41 0.95 -7.25 -2.11
N ARG A 42 0.19 -8.22 -2.66
CA ARG A 42 0.37 -9.65 -2.35
C ARG A 42 1.72 -10.16 -2.81
N ILE A 43 2.13 -9.84 -4.03
CA ILE A 43 3.43 -10.24 -4.57
C ILE A 43 4.56 -9.59 -3.77
N ALA A 44 4.47 -8.27 -3.53
CA ALA A 44 5.44 -7.54 -2.73
C ALA A 44 5.59 -8.12 -1.32
N LEU A 45 4.48 -8.47 -0.66
CA LEU A 45 4.50 -9.09 0.66
C LEU A 45 5.15 -10.48 0.62
N ALA A 46 4.81 -11.32 -0.35
CA ALA A 46 5.38 -12.65 -0.49
C ALA A 46 6.91 -12.60 -0.69
N LEU A 47 7.38 -11.70 -1.56
CA LEU A 47 8.81 -11.49 -1.80
C LEU A 47 9.51 -10.94 -0.55
N ALA A 48 8.94 -9.94 0.10
CA ALA A 48 9.54 -9.35 1.31
C ALA A 48 9.66 -10.35 2.45
N LEU A 49 8.64 -11.20 2.64
CA LEU A 49 8.68 -12.30 3.62
C LEU A 49 9.73 -13.35 3.24
N GLY A 50 9.81 -13.74 1.96
CA GLY A 50 10.83 -14.66 1.46
C GLY A 50 12.26 -14.13 1.62
N SER A 51 12.43 -12.81 1.54
CA SER A 51 13.70 -12.10 1.77
C SER A 51 13.99 -11.81 3.25
N GLY A 52 13.17 -12.29 4.18
CA GLY A 52 13.40 -12.14 5.63
C GLY A 52 13.19 -10.72 6.18
N TYR A 53 12.33 -9.92 5.55
CA TYR A 53 12.10 -8.54 6.01
C TYR A 53 11.47 -8.51 7.39
N SER A 54 11.98 -7.64 8.25
CA SER A 54 11.40 -7.36 9.56
C SER A 54 10.06 -6.62 9.42
N LEU A 55 9.25 -6.63 10.48
CA LEU A 55 7.99 -5.88 10.51
C LEU A 55 8.19 -4.38 10.27
N ALA A 56 9.28 -3.80 10.77
CA ALA A 56 9.62 -2.40 10.53
C ALA A 56 9.89 -2.15 9.03
N ARG A 57 10.65 -3.03 8.40
CA ARG A 57 10.97 -2.95 6.97
C ARG A 57 9.75 -3.16 6.09
N LEU A 58 8.81 -4.03 6.50
CA LEU A 58 7.51 -4.18 5.83
C LEU A 58 6.66 -2.90 5.94
N LYS A 59 6.66 -2.24 7.11
CA LYS A 59 5.95 -0.96 7.28
C LYS A 59 6.52 0.12 6.37
N GLU A 60 7.84 0.22 6.28
CA GLU A 60 8.52 1.14 5.36
C GLU A 60 8.19 0.81 3.90
N LEU A 61 8.29 -0.47 3.53
CA LEU A 61 7.98 -0.94 2.18
C LEU A 61 6.59 -0.48 1.72
N PHE A 62 5.57 -0.60 2.57
CA PHE A 62 4.19 -0.26 2.19
C PHE A 62 3.81 1.21 2.45
N ALA A 63 4.67 2.03 3.05
CA ALA A 63 4.34 3.42 3.40
C ALA A 63 4.14 4.33 2.18
N SER A 64 5.08 4.29 1.22
CA SER A 64 5.02 5.08 -0.01
C SER A 64 5.86 4.46 -1.13
N PRO A 65 5.67 4.86 -2.41
CA PRO A 65 6.51 4.42 -3.52
C PRO A 65 7.99 4.76 -3.31
N GLU A 66 8.30 5.91 -2.73
CA GLU A 66 9.66 6.37 -2.47
C GLU A 66 10.33 5.54 -1.37
N ALA A 67 9.58 5.23 -0.30
CA ALA A 67 10.05 4.35 0.77
C ALA A 67 10.30 2.92 0.23
N ALA A 68 9.43 2.42 -0.63
CA ALA A 68 9.63 1.13 -1.29
C ALA A 68 10.92 1.10 -2.12
N LYS A 69 11.21 2.17 -2.87
CA LYS A 69 12.47 2.30 -3.63
C LYS A 69 13.69 2.32 -2.72
N GLN A 70 13.63 3.01 -1.58
CA GLN A 70 14.73 3.04 -0.62
C GLN A 70 14.97 1.66 0.03
N VAL A 71 13.90 0.94 0.35
CA VAL A 71 13.98 -0.37 0.99
C VAL A 71 14.49 -1.45 0.05
N THR A 72 14.02 -1.45 -1.20
CA THR A 72 14.25 -2.53 -2.18
C THR A 72 15.36 -2.22 -3.18
N GLY A 73 15.69 -0.94 -3.40
CA GLY A 73 16.55 -0.47 -4.49
C GLY A 73 15.87 -0.51 -5.87
N LEU A 74 14.60 -0.91 -5.95
CA LEU A 74 13.87 -1.13 -7.21
C LEU A 74 12.80 -0.05 -7.40
N HIS A 75 12.53 0.27 -8.66
CA HIS A 75 11.37 1.10 -9.01
C HIS A 75 10.12 0.22 -9.04
N VAL A 76 9.12 0.55 -8.22
CA VAL A 76 7.82 -0.12 -8.19
C VAL A 76 6.76 0.89 -8.61
N GLU A 77 6.08 0.60 -9.72
CA GLU A 77 5.02 1.48 -10.21
C GLU A 77 3.83 1.53 -9.24
N SER A 78 3.48 2.75 -8.85
CA SER A 78 2.30 3.01 -8.04
C SER A 78 1.03 2.86 -8.88
N ASN A 79 -0.08 2.53 -8.23
CA ASN A 79 -1.40 2.56 -8.88
C ASN A 79 -2.11 3.91 -8.70
N LEU A 80 -1.42 4.91 -8.14
CA LEU A 80 -1.95 6.26 -7.96
C LEU A 80 -1.76 7.09 -9.23
N ASP A 81 -0.71 6.81 -9.98
CA ASP A 81 -0.35 7.57 -11.19
C ASP A 81 -1.32 7.26 -12.35
N ALA A 82 -1.87 6.04 -12.39
CA ALA A 82 -2.87 5.64 -13.38
C ALA A 82 -4.21 6.43 -13.29
N GLU A 83 -4.49 7.08 -12.16
CA GLU A 83 -5.68 7.93 -12.00
C GLU A 83 -5.55 9.28 -12.72
N GLN A 84 -4.32 9.80 -12.89
CA GLN A 84 -4.08 11.06 -13.57
C GLN A 84 -4.29 10.96 -15.08
N GLU A 85 -4.01 9.80 -15.68
CA GLU A 85 -4.17 9.59 -17.13
C GLU A 85 -5.66 9.45 -17.51
N LEU A 86 -6.44 8.63 -16.78
CA LEU A 86 -7.87 8.46 -17.06
C LEU A 86 -8.72 9.72 -16.82
N GLY A 87 -8.31 10.61 -15.92
CA GLY A 87 -8.97 11.90 -15.70
C GLY A 87 -8.77 12.91 -16.84
N SER A 88 -7.71 12.76 -17.63
CA SER A 88 -7.39 13.64 -18.76
C SER A 88 -8.10 13.27 -20.06
N GLU A 89 -8.59 12.03 -20.21
CA GLU A 89 -9.36 11.59 -21.38
C GLU A 89 -10.87 11.88 -21.28
N GLN A 90 -11.35 12.41 -20.14
CA GLN A 90 -12.76 12.78 -19.95
C GLN A 90 -13.01 14.29 -19.77
N ALA A 91 -12.03 15.13 -20.08
CA ALA A 91 -12.12 16.59 -19.99
C ALA A 91 -12.16 17.27 -21.38
#